data_AF-A0A8J6R8D0-F1
#
_entry.id   AF-A0A8J6R8D0-F1
#
_cell.length_a   1.000
_cell.length_b   1.000
_cell.length_c   1.000
_cell.angle_alpha   90.00
_cell.angle_beta   90.00
_cell.angle_gamma   90.00
#
_symmetry.space_group_name_H-M   'P 1'
#
loop_
_entity.id
_entity.type
_entity.pdbx_description
1 polymer ?
#
loop_
_entity_poly.entity_id
_entity_poly.type
_entity_poly.pdbx_seq_one_letter_code
_entity_poly.pdbx_strand_id
1 'polypeptide(L)'
;MSPLDAEAPASETPPAPTQPLAFVEANDAGEQPDGAFSIVSDLLQPLASISGSLSGDADLFQIFISGEQPFSATTLNAGTLLGLPIDNALGIPTSLLEDPQLFLFDAAGKGVYGNDDLFGSAQATLPSRTGLLTPGIYYLAISGFDYDPVSAGGEIFPDESFDGVLLPAGLGAGSPLVGFAGEGTPSGAYTIALTGAQTVAPTPPPPTFDLLGLTDDNQLVSFSTGNLAQATPLSVTGIEGSLIGIDVRPANGLLYGLTTTNQLYTLALKGNVAEATLVSTLSQPFEGGAVAGFDFNPVADRLRLVGENDQSFRINVDTGAVIVDGTLAFGPGDANAGANPRVTGAAYTNSFAGTTATQLFDLDAELNTLVLQNPPNDGTLRTIGELGFDLDSLGGFEIVASSAGDNTAFVVSEATLYALDLESGVATSLGAIGTDDTVNFQGLTAAPLVADVEPLPELFDLTGFDGNVAVNVIQKLFREAFFDNVLAFYETDAQGQVDGLLPGDAGYEAAVAVNLLDGIELMVGNNQSIDVTLNLPGGTYYAPALLIDGSLQSLATVGDAALGQTRIKREGNTWLFEDAGDFDFNDLVVTLTPEVSAIA
;
A
#
# COMPACT_ATOMS: atom_id res chain seq x y z
N MET A 1 -61.90 -20.78 5.39
CA MET A 1 -61.88 -19.49 4.65
C MET A 1 -61.57 -18.39 5.64
N SER A 2 -60.31 -17.96 5.67
CA SER A 2 -59.88 -16.62 6.08
C SER A 2 -58.70 -16.29 5.15
N PRO A 3 -58.63 -15.10 4.52
CA PRO A 3 -57.53 -14.77 3.63
C PRO A 3 -56.28 -14.39 4.43
N LEU A 4 -55.12 -14.66 3.84
CA LEU A 4 -53.79 -14.23 4.29
C LEU A 4 -53.70 -12.70 4.21
N ASP A 5 -53.34 -12.06 5.32
CA ASP A 5 -52.84 -10.69 5.33
C ASP A 5 -51.37 -10.72 4.90
N ALA A 6 -51.08 -10.11 3.75
CA ALA A 6 -49.72 -9.83 3.32
C ALA A 6 -49.25 -8.55 4.03
N GLU A 7 -48.21 -8.68 4.85
CA GLU A 7 -47.51 -7.54 5.44
C GLU A 7 -46.85 -6.71 4.32
N ALA A 8 -47.16 -5.42 4.26
CA ALA A 8 -46.50 -4.49 3.34
C ALA A 8 -45.05 -4.24 3.79
N PRO A 9 -44.08 -4.09 2.87
CA PRO A 9 -42.72 -3.77 3.25
C PRO A 9 -42.67 -2.40 3.95
N ALA A 10 -41.91 -2.34 5.04
CA ALA A 10 -41.68 -1.12 5.79
C ALA A 10 -41.12 -0.04 4.85
N SER A 11 -41.80 1.11 4.79
CA SER A 11 -41.27 2.32 4.19
C SER A 11 -40.06 2.75 4.99
N GLU A 12 -38.85 2.47 4.51
CA GLU A 12 -37.64 3.09 5.03
C GLU A 12 -37.79 4.61 4.90
N THR A 13 -37.82 5.29 6.03
CA THR A 13 -37.67 6.75 6.09
C THR A 13 -36.33 7.11 5.46
N PRO A 14 -36.29 8.05 4.50
CA PRO A 14 -35.02 8.55 3.95
C PRO A 14 -34.10 9.00 5.10
N PRO A 15 -32.78 8.77 5.01
CA PRO A 15 -31.85 9.30 5.98
C PRO A 15 -32.02 10.81 6.11
N ALA A 16 -31.91 11.34 7.32
CA ALA A 16 -32.00 12.77 7.58
C ALA A 16 -30.96 13.52 6.72
N PRO A 17 -31.29 14.69 6.14
CA PRO A 17 -30.32 15.46 5.37
C PRO A 17 -29.11 15.78 6.26
N THR A 18 -27.92 15.46 5.76
CA THR A 18 -26.65 15.81 6.40
C THR A 18 -26.58 17.33 6.57
N GLN A 19 -26.36 17.78 7.82
CA GLN A 19 -26.24 19.21 8.12
C GLN A 19 -25.00 19.78 7.42
N PRO A 20 -25.10 20.92 6.72
CA PRO A 20 -23.94 21.57 6.13
C PRO A 20 -22.91 21.98 7.19
N LEU A 21 -21.62 21.74 6.91
CA LEU A 21 -20.51 22.11 7.78
C LEU A 21 -20.18 23.60 7.65
N ALA A 22 -19.98 24.27 8.78
CA ALA A 22 -19.32 25.57 8.85
C ALA A 22 -17.90 25.35 9.42
N PHE A 23 -16.89 25.47 8.57
CA PHE A 23 -15.50 25.27 8.95
C PHE A 23 -14.90 26.56 9.51
N VAL A 24 -14.17 26.44 10.62
CA VAL A 24 -13.40 27.53 11.22
C VAL A 24 -11.95 27.09 11.28
N GLU A 25 -11.11 27.81 10.55
CA GLU A 25 -9.67 27.67 10.57
C GLU A 25 -9.12 27.90 11.99
N ALA A 26 -8.22 27.02 12.43
CA ALA A 26 -7.62 27.08 13.76
C ALA A 26 -6.22 27.74 13.75
N ASN A 27 -5.50 27.65 12.63
CA ASN A 27 -4.18 28.20 12.34
C ASN A 27 -4.10 28.50 10.83
N ASP A 28 -3.14 29.32 10.41
CA ASP A 28 -2.81 29.64 9.01
C ASP A 28 -2.94 28.42 8.07
N ALA A 29 -3.77 28.55 7.03
CA ALA A 29 -4.07 27.53 6.03
C ALA A 29 -3.01 27.41 4.93
N GLY A 30 -1.99 28.27 4.97
CA GLY A 30 -0.88 28.31 4.04
C GLY A 30 -1.28 28.86 2.67
N GLU A 31 -0.28 29.33 1.93
CA GLU A 31 -0.48 30.03 0.65
C GLU A 31 0.01 29.21 -0.58
N GLN A 32 0.49 27.98 -0.36
CA GLN A 32 1.03 27.08 -1.39
C GLN A 32 0.19 25.81 -1.53
N PRO A 33 0.04 25.23 -2.74
CA PRO A 33 -0.73 24.00 -2.94
C PRO A 33 -0.32 22.82 -2.04
N ASP A 34 0.98 22.65 -1.80
CA ASP A 34 1.53 21.58 -0.95
C ASP A 34 1.32 21.83 0.56
N GLY A 35 0.99 23.07 0.94
CA GLY A 35 0.66 23.48 2.30
C GLY A 35 -0.83 23.75 2.52
N ALA A 36 -1.66 23.62 1.48
CA ALA A 36 -3.07 24.01 1.51
C ALA A 36 -3.85 23.22 2.56
N PHE A 37 -4.68 23.92 3.33
CA PHE A 37 -5.49 23.28 4.35
C PHE A 37 -6.62 22.43 3.75
N SER A 38 -6.59 21.13 4.00
CA SER A 38 -7.61 20.20 3.53
C SER A 38 -8.76 20.10 4.52
N ILE A 39 -9.95 20.54 4.09
CA ILE A 39 -11.16 20.48 4.94
C ILE A 39 -11.74 19.07 4.86
N VAL A 40 -11.20 18.17 5.68
CA VAL A 40 -11.57 16.73 5.70
C VAL A 40 -12.64 16.41 6.74
N SER A 41 -13.44 15.38 6.47
CA SER A 41 -14.39 14.78 7.42
C SER A 41 -14.56 13.29 7.13
N ASP A 42 -14.84 12.48 8.16
CA ASP A 42 -15.09 11.03 8.04
C ASP A 42 -16.22 10.69 7.05
N LEU A 43 -17.10 11.66 6.75
CA LEU A 43 -18.13 11.57 5.73
C LEU A 43 -18.10 12.82 4.85
N LEU A 44 -18.36 12.68 3.55
CA LEU A 44 -18.56 13.82 2.65
C LEU A 44 -19.78 14.63 3.11
N GLN A 45 -19.57 15.89 3.48
CA GLN A 45 -20.61 16.80 3.96
C GLN A 45 -20.63 18.07 3.11
N PRO A 46 -21.81 18.63 2.79
CA PRO A 46 -21.90 19.95 2.18
C PRO A 46 -21.16 21.00 3.03
N LEU A 47 -20.33 21.82 2.40
CA LEU A 47 -19.59 22.88 3.07
C LEU A 47 -20.33 24.20 2.86
N ALA A 48 -20.84 24.79 3.94
CA ALA A 48 -21.63 26.02 3.92
C ALA A 48 -20.77 27.28 4.09
N SER A 49 -19.69 27.19 4.89
CA SER A 49 -18.78 28.33 5.06
C SER A 49 -17.37 27.92 5.49
N ILE A 50 -16.42 28.81 5.22
CA ILE A 50 -15.04 28.80 5.72
C ILE A 50 -14.81 30.13 6.41
N SER A 51 -14.35 30.13 7.67
CA SER A 51 -13.98 31.32 8.42
C SER A 51 -12.54 31.21 8.91
N GLY A 52 -11.80 32.32 8.88
CA GLY A 52 -10.37 32.36 9.21
C GLY A 52 -9.86 33.77 9.42
N SER A 53 -8.54 33.96 9.42
CA SER A 53 -7.93 35.29 9.51
C SER A 53 -6.54 35.40 8.88
N LEU A 54 -6.34 36.47 8.11
CA LEU A 54 -5.06 36.79 7.49
C LEU A 54 -4.19 37.67 8.40
N SER A 55 -2.88 37.51 8.30
CA SER A 55 -1.83 38.26 8.99
C SER A 55 -0.61 38.51 8.09
N GLY A 56 -0.83 39.14 6.94
CA GLY A 56 0.19 39.47 5.95
C GLY A 56 0.46 38.34 4.97
N ASP A 57 -0.53 37.47 4.78
CA ASP A 57 -0.50 36.20 4.05
C ASP A 57 -1.79 36.02 3.23
N ALA A 58 -1.91 34.84 2.60
CA ALA A 58 -3.11 34.34 1.96
C ALA A 58 -3.41 32.93 2.48
N ASP A 59 -4.68 32.56 2.51
CA ASP A 59 -5.11 31.23 2.92
C ASP A 59 -5.61 30.43 1.72
N LEU A 60 -5.16 29.18 1.62
CA LEU A 60 -5.51 28.26 0.54
C LEU A 60 -6.20 27.00 1.10
N PHE A 61 -7.46 26.79 0.72
CA PHE A 61 -8.26 25.66 1.17
C PHE A 61 -8.49 24.65 0.05
N GLN A 62 -8.20 23.37 0.32
CA GLN A 62 -8.62 22.29 -0.55
C GLN A 62 -10.08 21.92 -0.28
N ILE A 63 -10.92 22.01 -1.31
CA ILE A 63 -12.36 21.71 -1.27
C ILE A 63 -12.75 20.72 -2.37
N PHE A 64 -13.84 19.99 -2.17
CA PHE A 64 -14.44 19.18 -3.22
C PHE A 64 -15.65 19.89 -3.83
N ILE A 65 -15.64 20.14 -5.13
CA ILE A 65 -16.81 20.66 -5.84
C ILE A 65 -17.58 19.46 -6.39
N SER A 66 -18.85 19.31 -6.01
CA SER A 66 -19.61 18.09 -6.34
C SER A 66 -20.13 18.04 -7.78
N GLY A 67 -20.25 19.20 -8.44
CA GLY A 67 -20.89 19.35 -9.74
C GLY A 67 -22.40 19.10 -9.76
N GLU A 68 -23.01 18.73 -8.63
CA GLU A 68 -24.46 18.52 -8.48
C GLU A 68 -25.24 19.82 -8.32
N GLN A 69 -24.57 20.87 -7.83
CA GLN A 69 -25.09 22.23 -7.68
C GLN A 69 -24.09 23.22 -8.27
N PRO A 70 -24.55 24.40 -8.74
CA PRO A 70 -23.63 25.46 -9.14
C PRO A 70 -22.74 25.87 -7.97
N PHE A 71 -21.44 25.96 -8.21
CA PHE A 71 -20.49 26.45 -7.21
C PHE A 71 -20.55 27.98 -7.09
N SER A 72 -20.51 28.50 -5.87
CA SER A 72 -20.25 29.92 -5.60
C SER A 72 -19.49 30.09 -4.29
N ALA A 73 -18.69 31.14 -4.20
CA ALA A 73 -18.02 31.56 -2.97
C ALA A 73 -18.16 33.07 -2.81
N THR A 74 -18.54 33.54 -1.63
CA THR A 74 -18.75 34.97 -1.37
C THR A 74 -18.25 35.35 0.01
N THR A 75 -17.35 36.33 0.10
CA THR A 75 -16.95 36.88 1.40
C THR A 75 -18.10 37.65 2.04
N LEU A 76 -18.30 37.46 3.34
CA LEU A 76 -19.34 38.14 4.11
C LEU A 76 -18.77 39.43 4.69
N ASN A 77 -19.52 40.53 4.57
CA ASN A 77 -19.20 41.79 5.25
C ASN A 77 -20.35 42.27 6.12
N ALA A 78 -20.06 43.18 7.06
CA ALA A 78 -21.04 43.70 7.99
C ALA A 78 -22.23 44.44 7.31
N GLY A 79 -22.07 44.89 6.06
CA GLY A 79 -23.08 45.64 5.30
C GLY A 79 -24.02 44.80 4.42
N THR A 80 -23.62 43.59 4.03
CA THR A 80 -24.41 42.66 3.20
C THR A 80 -25.39 41.81 4.01
N LEU A 81 -25.27 41.87 5.34
CA LEU A 81 -26.22 41.29 6.29
C LEU A 81 -27.33 42.29 6.60
N LEU A 82 -28.32 42.38 5.73
CA LEU A 82 -29.51 43.19 5.96
C LEU A 82 -30.26 42.74 7.23
N GLY A 83 -29.99 43.39 8.36
CA GLY A 83 -30.95 43.55 9.46
C GLY A 83 -31.07 42.42 10.50
N LEU A 84 -30.05 41.58 10.70
CA LEU A 84 -29.99 40.73 11.88
C LEU A 84 -29.17 41.41 13.00
N PRO A 85 -29.54 41.25 14.28
CA PRO A 85 -28.62 41.56 15.37
C PRO A 85 -27.34 40.77 15.13
N ILE A 86 -26.18 41.41 15.31
CA ILE A 86 -24.89 40.73 15.39
C ILE A 86 -24.97 39.82 16.63
N ASP A 87 -25.55 38.63 16.44
CA ASP A 87 -25.69 37.61 17.46
C ASP A 87 -24.57 36.60 17.22
N ASN A 88 -23.92 36.19 18.30
CA ASN A 88 -22.77 35.30 18.35
C ASN A 88 -23.02 33.90 17.75
N ALA A 89 -24.19 33.66 17.13
CA ALA A 89 -24.59 32.40 16.50
C ALA A 89 -24.07 32.21 15.07
N LEU A 90 -23.61 33.28 14.38
CA LEU A 90 -23.00 33.19 13.03
C LEU A 90 -21.50 33.51 13.00
N GLY A 91 -20.88 33.79 14.15
CA GLY A 91 -19.42 33.89 14.28
C GLY A 91 -18.73 35.05 13.54
N ILE A 92 -19.46 36.08 13.09
CA ILE A 92 -18.89 37.12 12.23
C ILE A 92 -17.90 38.00 13.01
N PRO A 93 -16.62 38.04 12.62
CA PRO A 93 -15.58 38.76 13.35
C PRO A 93 -15.78 40.28 13.31
N THR A 94 -15.35 40.99 14.36
CA THR A 94 -15.39 42.47 14.41
C THR A 94 -14.22 43.16 13.71
N SER A 95 -13.19 42.40 13.36
CA SER A 95 -11.99 42.84 12.64
C SER A 95 -11.97 42.22 11.25
N LEU A 96 -12.92 42.61 10.40
CA LEU A 96 -13.07 42.02 9.06
C LEU A 96 -11.89 42.39 8.15
N LEU A 97 -11.53 41.47 7.25
CA LEU A 97 -10.65 41.75 6.13
C LEU A 97 -11.24 42.88 5.28
N GLU A 98 -10.49 43.97 5.13
CA GLU A 98 -11.04 45.23 4.59
C GLU A 98 -11.31 45.19 3.08
N ASP A 99 -10.44 44.49 2.34
CA ASP A 99 -10.43 44.48 0.88
C ASP A 99 -10.10 43.05 0.41
N PRO A 100 -11.09 42.12 0.45
CA PRO A 100 -10.86 40.70 0.21
C PRO A 100 -10.87 40.34 -1.27
N GLN A 101 -9.98 39.43 -1.67
CA GLN A 101 -9.96 38.80 -2.99
C GLN A 101 -10.22 37.29 -2.86
N LEU A 102 -10.91 36.68 -3.84
CA LEU A 102 -11.10 35.23 -3.92
C LEU A 102 -10.57 34.68 -5.23
N PHE A 103 -9.93 33.51 -5.18
CA PHE A 103 -9.42 32.80 -6.36
C PHE A 103 -9.75 31.32 -6.30
N LEU A 104 -9.99 30.71 -7.46
CA LEU A 104 -10.23 29.28 -7.60
C LEU A 104 -9.19 28.68 -8.55
N PHE A 105 -8.58 27.58 -8.12
CA PHE A 105 -7.63 26.77 -8.88
C PHE A 105 -8.13 25.32 -9.00
N ASP A 106 -7.80 24.65 -10.09
CA ASP A 106 -8.09 23.22 -10.26
C ASP A 106 -7.14 22.33 -9.45
N ALA A 107 -7.36 21.00 -9.49
CA ALA A 107 -6.53 20.04 -8.77
C ALA A 107 -5.03 20.06 -9.13
N ALA A 108 -4.66 20.63 -10.29
CA ALA A 108 -3.28 20.81 -10.71
C ALA A 108 -2.71 22.18 -10.33
N GLY A 109 -3.44 22.95 -9.52
CA GLY A 109 -3.06 24.30 -9.10
C GLY A 109 -3.20 25.35 -10.20
N LYS A 110 -3.85 25.05 -11.33
CA LYS A 110 -4.02 26.02 -12.42
C LYS A 110 -5.21 26.94 -12.16
N GLY A 111 -5.03 28.24 -12.38
CA GLY A 111 -6.10 29.22 -12.19
C GLY A 111 -7.33 28.90 -13.02
N VAL A 112 -8.51 28.94 -12.40
CA VAL A 112 -9.82 28.78 -13.05
C VAL A 112 -10.45 30.16 -13.20
N TYR A 113 -10.58 30.90 -12.09
CA TYR A 113 -11.01 32.30 -12.06
C TYR A 113 -10.85 32.93 -10.69
N GLY A 114 -10.74 34.25 -10.68
CA GLY A 114 -10.73 35.06 -9.48
C GLY A 114 -11.91 36.03 -9.44
N ASN A 115 -12.05 36.70 -8.33
CA ASN A 115 -12.84 37.90 -8.21
C ASN A 115 -12.24 38.79 -7.14
N ASP A 116 -12.03 40.03 -7.53
CA ASP A 116 -11.79 41.14 -6.63
C ASP A 116 -13.12 41.82 -6.28
N ASP A 117 -13.15 42.53 -5.17
CA ASP A 117 -14.35 43.25 -4.76
C ASP A 117 -14.70 44.40 -5.75
N LEU A 118 -15.95 44.85 -5.74
CA LEU A 118 -16.30 46.05 -6.51
C LEU A 118 -15.80 47.27 -5.75
N PHE A 119 -15.21 48.25 -6.44
CA PHE A 119 -14.73 49.49 -5.82
C PHE A 119 -15.77 50.12 -4.86
N GLY A 120 -15.47 50.10 -3.56
CA GLY A 120 -16.33 50.63 -2.49
C GLY A 120 -17.33 49.63 -1.88
N SER A 121 -17.29 48.36 -2.29
CA SER A 121 -17.77 47.21 -1.53
C SER A 121 -16.60 46.60 -0.75
N ALA A 122 -16.88 45.70 0.19
CA ALA A 122 -15.87 44.87 0.86
C ALA A 122 -16.27 43.39 0.68
N GLN A 123 -16.63 43.00 -0.55
CA GLN A 123 -17.18 41.69 -0.85
C GLN A 123 -16.68 41.18 -2.20
N ALA A 124 -15.80 40.18 -2.15
CA ALA A 124 -15.50 39.33 -3.29
C ALA A 124 -16.54 38.21 -3.40
N THR A 125 -16.96 37.96 -4.63
CA THR A 125 -17.85 36.86 -5.04
C THR A 125 -17.32 36.17 -6.27
N LEU A 126 -17.03 34.88 -6.15
CA LEU A 126 -16.92 33.93 -7.25
C LEU A 126 -18.34 33.46 -7.63
N PRO A 127 -18.98 34.00 -8.68
CA PRO A 127 -20.35 33.63 -9.02
C PRO A 127 -20.39 32.26 -9.69
N SER A 128 -21.58 31.65 -9.67
CA SER A 128 -21.87 30.48 -10.50
C SER A 128 -21.72 30.83 -11.98
N ARG A 129 -20.84 30.13 -12.69
CA ARG A 129 -20.60 30.34 -14.13
C ARG A 129 -21.59 29.57 -15.00
N THR A 130 -21.73 29.99 -16.25
CA THR A 130 -22.46 29.21 -17.28
C THR A 130 -21.63 28.00 -17.67
N GLY A 131 -22.05 26.81 -17.24
CA GLY A 131 -21.29 25.56 -17.34
C GLY A 131 -20.89 25.10 -15.94
N LEU A 132 -21.24 23.86 -15.59
CA LEU A 132 -20.88 23.28 -14.29
C LEU A 132 -19.36 23.00 -14.28
N LEU A 133 -18.71 23.35 -13.17
CA LEU A 133 -17.38 22.84 -12.88
C LEU A 133 -17.45 21.31 -12.80
N THR A 134 -16.41 20.64 -13.29
CA THR A 134 -16.33 19.19 -13.20
C THR A 134 -16.24 18.77 -11.74
N PRO A 135 -16.94 17.70 -11.32
CA PRO A 135 -16.77 17.17 -9.98
C PRO A 135 -15.28 16.87 -9.69
N GLY A 136 -14.75 17.31 -8.56
CA GLY A 136 -13.34 17.10 -8.24
C GLY A 136 -12.77 18.02 -7.16
N ILE A 137 -11.46 17.88 -6.94
CA ILE A 137 -10.68 18.72 -6.03
C ILE A 137 -10.39 20.07 -6.67
N TYR A 138 -10.56 21.12 -5.88
CA TYR A 138 -10.21 22.49 -6.22
C TYR A 138 -9.53 23.14 -5.02
N TYR A 139 -8.73 24.17 -5.28
CA TYR A 139 -8.18 25.05 -4.25
C TYR A 139 -8.92 26.39 -4.29
N LEU A 140 -9.54 26.75 -3.18
CA LEU A 140 -10.16 28.05 -2.96
C LEU A 140 -9.21 28.89 -2.12
N ALA A 141 -8.75 30.00 -2.70
CA ALA A 141 -7.88 30.94 -2.01
C ALA A 141 -8.62 32.21 -1.60
N ILE A 142 -8.18 32.79 -0.49
CA ILE A 142 -8.52 34.14 -0.08
C ILE A 142 -7.25 34.93 0.23
N SER A 143 -7.17 36.13 -0.30
CA SER A 143 -6.13 37.12 0.02
C SER A 143 -6.78 38.50 0.20
N GLY A 144 -5.98 39.54 0.31
CA GLY A 144 -6.46 40.92 0.24
C GLY A 144 -5.72 41.71 -0.81
N PHE A 145 -6.26 42.90 -1.12
CA PHE A 145 -5.78 43.80 -2.16
C PHE A 145 -4.26 43.80 -2.37
N ASP A 146 -3.87 43.65 -3.64
CA ASP A 146 -2.47 43.72 -4.12
C ASP A 146 -1.58 42.62 -3.50
N TYR A 147 -2.18 41.48 -3.15
CA TYR A 147 -1.48 40.24 -2.79
C TYR A 147 -2.05 39.11 -3.64
N ASP A 148 -1.46 38.94 -4.83
CA ASP A 148 -2.06 38.22 -5.94
C ASP A 148 -1.39 36.85 -6.20
N PRO A 149 -2.13 35.87 -6.74
CA PRO A 149 -1.59 34.56 -7.02
C PRO A 149 -0.54 34.56 -8.14
N VAL A 150 0.62 33.98 -7.86
CA VAL A 150 1.72 33.83 -8.82
C VAL A 150 2.05 32.37 -9.12
N SER A 151 2.59 32.15 -10.31
CA SER A 151 3.19 30.90 -10.76
C SER A 151 4.68 31.12 -11.08
N ALA A 152 5.38 30.07 -11.49
CA ALA A 152 6.72 30.20 -12.06
C ALA A 152 6.81 31.15 -13.29
N GLY A 153 5.69 31.39 -13.98
CA GLY A 153 5.59 32.30 -15.12
C GLY A 153 5.22 33.75 -14.77
N GLY A 154 5.02 34.07 -13.48
CA GLY A 154 4.50 35.36 -13.00
C GLY A 154 3.04 35.29 -12.54
N GLU A 155 2.37 36.45 -12.48
CA GLU A 155 0.96 36.58 -12.08
C GLU A 155 0.03 35.70 -12.91
N ILE A 156 -0.88 35.01 -12.23
CA ILE A 156 -1.88 34.13 -12.87
C ILE A 156 -3.07 34.97 -13.37
N PHE A 157 -3.50 35.95 -12.57
CA PHE A 157 -4.59 36.87 -12.89
C PHE A 157 -4.01 38.28 -13.09
N PRO A 158 -4.36 38.99 -14.17
CA PRO A 158 -3.78 40.30 -14.47
C PRO A 158 -4.49 41.46 -13.75
N ASP A 159 -3.72 42.48 -13.36
CA ASP A 159 -4.16 43.72 -12.68
C ASP A 159 -4.99 44.68 -13.55
N GLU A 160 -5.26 44.36 -14.81
CA GLU A 160 -5.79 45.33 -15.78
C GLU A 160 -7.29 45.66 -15.57
N SER A 161 -8.01 44.94 -14.69
CA SER A 161 -9.43 45.17 -14.40
C SER A 161 -9.86 44.61 -13.03
N PHE A 162 -9.75 45.41 -11.98
CA PHE A 162 -10.18 45.06 -10.61
C PHE A 162 -11.72 45.01 -10.40
N ASP A 163 -12.53 45.36 -11.40
CA ASP A 163 -13.99 45.25 -11.29
C ASP A 163 -14.48 43.88 -11.79
N GLY A 164 -14.85 43.00 -10.86
CA GLY A 164 -15.61 41.78 -11.17
C GLY A 164 -14.76 40.53 -11.41
N VAL A 165 -15.29 39.60 -12.20
CA VAL A 165 -14.72 38.25 -12.31
C VAL A 165 -13.46 38.26 -13.18
N LEU A 166 -12.34 37.84 -12.59
CA LEU A 166 -11.02 37.75 -13.21
C LEU A 166 -10.85 36.40 -13.92
N LEU A 167 -10.24 36.42 -15.10
CA LEU A 167 -9.82 35.23 -15.82
C LEU A 167 -8.30 35.04 -15.69
N PRO A 168 -7.81 33.78 -15.67
CA PRO A 168 -6.39 33.48 -15.62
C PRO A 168 -5.76 33.85 -16.97
N ALA A 169 -5.33 35.10 -17.10
CA ALA A 169 -4.82 35.67 -18.34
C ALA A 169 -3.47 36.39 -18.15
N GLY A 170 -2.90 36.34 -16.94
CA GLY A 170 -1.57 36.85 -16.66
C GLY A 170 -0.48 35.97 -17.27
N LEU A 171 0.77 36.42 -17.17
CA LEU A 171 1.93 35.70 -17.73
C LEU A 171 2.11 34.30 -17.13
N GLY A 172 1.63 34.11 -15.91
CA GLY A 172 1.63 32.85 -15.18
C GLY A 172 0.46 31.92 -15.45
N ALA A 173 -0.56 32.32 -16.22
CA ALA A 173 -1.79 31.56 -16.38
C ALA A 173 -1.61 30.13 -16.95
N GLY A 174 -0.46 29.86 -17.58
CA GLY A 174 -0.11 28.55 -18.12
C GLY A 174 0.40 27.55 -17.10
N SER A 175 0.76 28.00 -15.89
CA SER A 175 1.49 27.22 -14.89
C SER A 175 0.72 27.12 -13.56
N PRO A 176 1.00 26.09 -12.73
CA PRO A 176 0.43 25.97 -11.40
C PRO A 176 0.79 27.15 -10.48
N LEU A 177 -0.11 27.43 -9.53
CA LEU A 177 0.13 28.29 -8.38
C LEU A 177 1.39 27.84 -7.63
N VAL A 178 2.27 28.79 -7.30
CA VAL A 178 3.45 28.55 -6.45
C VAL A 178 3.46 29.42 -5.19
N GLY A 179 2.51 30.35 -5.07
CA GLY A 179 2.37 31.25 -3.93
C GLY A 179 1.66 32.55 -4.31
N PHE A 180 1.81 33.56 -3.46
CA PHE A 180 1.24 34.89 -3.63
C PHE A 180 2.35 35.95 -3.62
N ALA A 181 2.14 37.06 -4.31
CA ALA A 181 3.07 38.18 -4.32
C ALA A 181 2.35 39.49 -4.59
N GLY A 182 2.94 40.60 -4.14
CA GLY A 182 2.45 41.96 -4.35
C GLY A 182 2.84 42.86 -3.17
N GLU A 183 2.40 44.12 -3.16
CA GLU A 183 2.73 45.08 -2.10
C GLU A 183 1.67 45.12 -0.97
N GLY A 184 0.58 44.38 -1.14
CA GLY A 184 -0.48 44.19 -0.16
C GLY A 184 0.00 43.51 1.13
N THR A 185 -0.58 43.89 2.26
CA THR A 185 -0.39 43.20 3.55
C THR A 185 -1.76 42.85 4.14
N PRO A 186 -2.43 41.80 3.61
CA PRO A 186 -3.79 41.45 4.01
C PRO A 186 -3.85 41.18 5.51
N SER A 187 -4.79 41.79 6.22
CA SER A 187 -4.94 41.57 7.65
C SER A 187 -6.40 41.68 8.05
N GLY A 188 -6.88 40.70 8.80
CA GLY A 188 -8.25 40.68 9.28
C GLY A 188 -8.88 39.31 9.11
N ALA A 189 -10.00 39.14 9.80
CA ALA A 189 -10.75 37.91 9.80
C ALA A 189 -11.80 37.91 8.68
N TYR A 190 -12.09 36.75 8.13
CA TYR A 190 -13.01 36.60 7.01
C TYR A 190 -14.01 35.48 7.25
N THR A 191 -15.06 35.48 6.45
CA THR A 191 -15.97 34.34 6.31
C THR A 191 -16.41 34.25 4.86
N ILE A 192 -16.24 33.10 4.25
CA ILE A 192 -16.64 32.79 2.88
C ILE A 192 -17.88 31.91 2.96
N ALA A 193 -19.00 32.38 2.44
CA ALA A 193 -20.20 31.57 2.24
C ALA A 193 -20.08 30.77 0.94
N LEU A 194 -20.42 29.49 0.99
CA LEU A 194 -20.21 28.53 -0.10
C LEU A 194 -21.52 27.88 -0.56
N THR A 195 -21.61 27.63 -1.86
CA THR A 195 -22.58 26.69 -2.45
C THR A 195 -21.86 25.75 -3.42
N GLY A 196 -22.35 24.52 -3.57
CA GLY A 196 -21.75 23.53 -4.47
C GLY A 196 -20.41 22.92 -4.02
N ALA A 197 -19.94 23.25 -2.81
CA ALA A 197 -18.74 22.69 -2.20
C ALA A 197 -19.08 21.64 -1.11
N GLN A 198 -18.17 20.70 -0.90
CA GLN A 198 -18.22 19.67 0.13
C GLN A 198 -16.84 19.53 0.79
N THR A 199 -16.80 18.88 1.95
CA THR A 199 -15.54 18.41 2.56
C THR A 199 -14.82 17.46 1.61
N VAL A 200 -13.49 17.40 1.72
CA VAL A 200 -12.67 16.42 1.01
C VAL A 200 -12.74 15.10 1.79
N ALA A 201 -12.97 13.98 1.10
CA ALA A 201 -12.82 12.67 1.74
C ALA A 201 -11.37 12.54 2.25
N PRO A 202 -11.12 11.95 3.43
CA PRO A 202 -9.74 11.72 3.87
C PRO A 202 -9.00 11.00 2.75
N THR A 203 -7.91 11.61 2.26
CA THR A 203 -7.00 10.91 1.36
C THR A 203 -6.57 9.64 2.08
N PRO A 204 -6.80 8.44 1.51
CA PRO A 204 -6.20 7.24 2.06
C PRO A 204 -4.70 7.54 2.23
N PRO A 205 -4.09 7.16 3.37
CA PRO A 205 -2.64 7.26 3.48
C PRO A 205 -2.03 6.56 2.26
N PRO A 206 -0.94 7.09 1.67
CA PRO A 206 -0.26 6.42 0.59
C PRO A 206 0.03 4.98 1.00
N PRO A 207 -0.05 4.01 0.06
CA PRO A 207 0.23 2.62 0.38
C PRO A 207 1.61 2.51 1.04
N THR A 208 1.63 1.90 2.22
CA THR A 208 2.86 1.61 2.94
C THR A 208 3.42 0.29 2.43
N PHE A 209 4.72 0.27 2.16
CA PHE A 209 5.42 -0.93 1.74
C PHE A 209 6.45 -1.28 2.79
N ASP A 210 6.52 -2.56 3.12
CA ASP A 210 7.60 -3.10 3.92
C ASP A 210 8.72 -3.54 2.99
N LEU A 211 9.93 -3.05 3.27
CA LEU A 211 11.11 -3.24 2.46
C LEU A 211 12.22 -3.87 3.30
N LEU A 212 13.16 -4.50 2.61
CA LEU A 212 14.34 -5.09 3.20
C LEU A 212 15.58 -4.61 2.43
N GLY A 213 16.48 -3.91 3.11
CA GLY A 213 17.75 -3.46 2.55
C GLY A 213 18.89 -4.41 2.90
N LEU A 214 19.85 -4.58 1.97
CA LEU A 214 21.14 -5.21 2.22
C LEU A 214 22.19 -4.13 2.45
N THR A 215 22.93 -4.20 3.54
CA THR A 215 24.01 -3.25 3.88
C THR A 215 25.37 -3.76 3.43
N ASP A 216 26.32 -2.84 3.27
CA ASP A 216 27.71 -3.14 2.86
C ASP A 216 28.54 -3.87 3.93
N ASP A 217 28.08 -3.87 5.18
CA ASP A 217 28.59 -4.70 6.27
C ASP A 217 27.93 -6.09 6.36
N ASN A 218 27.17 -6.47 5.33
CA ASN A 218 26.54 -7.78 5.16
C ASN A 218 25.48 -8.09 6.24
N GLN A 219 24.66 -7.09 6.56
CA GLN A 219 23.44 -7.24 7.35
C GLN A 219 22.21 -6.96 6.48
N LEU A 220 21.05 -7.40 6.95
CA LEU A 220 19.78 -6.95 6.38
C LEU A 220 19.15 -5.92 7.31
N VAL A 221 18.36 -5.00 6.78
CA VAL A 221 17.61 -4.02 7.57
C VAL A 221 16.17 -3.99 7.07
N SER A 222 15.21 -4.33 7.92
CA SER A 222 13.79 -4.21 7.61
C SER A 222 13.26 -2.85 8.03
N PHE A 223 12.42 -2.25 7.20
CA PHE A 223 11.79 -0.96 7.47
C PHE A 223 10.50 -0.81 6.65
N SER A 224 9.66 0.16 7.02
CA SER A 224 8.41 0.46 6.33
C SER A 224 8.46 1.86 5.74
N THR A 225 7.95 2.06 4.53
CA THR A 225 7.84 3.40 3.92
C THR A 225 6.95 4.35 4.74
N GLY A 226 6.08 3.81 5.59
CA GLY A 226 5.26 4.59 6.52
C GLY A 226 6.00 5.03 7.79
N ASN A 227 7.17 4.46 8.10
CA ASN A 227 7.95 4.80 9.30
C ASN A 227 9.44 4.45 9.13
N LEU A 228 10.17 5.27 8.37
CA LEU A 228 11.59 5.03 8.07
C LEU A 228 12.50 5.06 9.31
N ALA A 229 12.13 5.80 10.35
CA ALA A 229 12.91 5.86 11.59
C ALA A 229 12.92 4.52 12.36
N GLN A 230 11.93 3.65 12.12
CA GLN A 230 11.85 2.32 12.72
C GLN A 230 12.47 1.27 11.79
N ALA A 231 13.79 1.31 11.67
CA ALA A 231 14.58 0.31 10.97
C ALA A 231 15.08 -0.77 11.95
N THR A 232 14.93 -2.05 11.58
CA THR A 232 15.36 -3.18 12.41
C THR A 232 16.49 -3.93 11.69
N PRO A 233 17.70 -4.04 12.28
CA PRO A 233 18.77 -4.83 11.69
C PRO A 233 18.56 -6.34 11.94
N LEU A 234 18.87 -7.15 10.94
CA LEU A 234 18.88 -8.61 10.97
C LEU A 234 20.28 -9.12 10.62
N SER A 235 20.82 -10.00 11.45
CA SER A 235 22.11 -10.65 11.17
C SER A 235 21.95 -11.81 10.19
N VAL A 236 22.80 -11.88 9.17
CA VAL A 236 22.83 -13.00 8.22
C VAL A 236 23.71 -14.12 8.75
N THR A 237 23.22 -15.36 8.72
CA THR A 237 23.93 -16.55 9.21
C THR A 237 23.85 -17.71 8.21
N GLY A 238 24.82 -18.63 8.25
CA GLY A 238 24.79 -19.85 7.42
C GLY A 238 25.31 -19.68 5.99
N ILE A 239 25.89 -18.53 5.63
CA ILE A 239 26.48 -18.27 4.31
C ILE A 239 28.01 -18.42 4.29
N GLU A 240 28.56 -18.68 3.11
CA GLU A 240 29.99 -18.52 2.82
C GLU A 240 30.24 -17.29 1.94
N GLY A 241 31.16 -16.41 2.36
CA GLY A 241 31.40 -15.12 1.73
C GLY A 241 30.43 -14.05 2.26
N SER A 242 30.24 -13.00 1.45
CA SER A 242 29.26 -11.93 1.72
C SER A 242 28.22 -11.91 0.61
N LEU A 243 27.00 -11.48 0.91
CA LEU A 243 25.95 -11.24 -0.06
C LEU A 243 26.35 -10.12 -1.01
N ILE A 244 26.02 -10.28 -2.30
CA ILE A 244 26.17 -9.25 -3.34
C ILE A 244 24.84 -8.70 -3.82
N GLY A 245 23.73 -9.39 -3.49
CA GLY A 245 22.37 -8.99 -3.85
C GLY A 245 21.35 -9.92 -3.21
N ILE A 246 20.14 -9.41 -3.04
CA ILE A 246 18.98 -10.12 -2.48
C ILE A 246 17.73 -9.74 -3.26
N ASP A 247 16.79 -10.67 -3.39
CA ASP A 247 15.45 -10.41 -3.93
C ASP A 247 14.49 -11.54 -3.55
N VAL A 248 13.20 -11.22 -3.48
CA VAL A 248 12.11 -12.17 -3.24
C VAL A 248 11.64 -12.75 -4.57
N ARG A 249 11.70 -14.08 -4.70
CA ARG A 249 11.19 -14.75 -5.91
C ARG A 249 9.66 -14.75 -5.92
N PRO A 250 8.98 -14.09 -6.88
CA PRO A 250 7.52 -13.98 -6.86
C PRO A 250 6.79 -15.32 -6.95
N ALA A 251 7.42 -16.34 -7.57
CA ALA A 251 6.82 -17.66 -7.74
C ALA A 251 6.66 -18.47 -6.43
N ASN A 252 7.42 -18.16 -5.37
CA ASN A 252 7.36 -18.88 -4.11
C ASN A 252 7.45 -18.00 -2.85
N GLY A 253 7.64 -16.69 -3.01
CA GLY A 253 7.73 -15.73 -1.90
C GLY A 253 9.00 -15.83 -1.05
N LEU A 254 9.96 -16.70 -1.42
CA LEU A 254 11.19 -16.86 -0.65
C LEU A 254 12.20 -15.76 -1.00
N LEU A 255 12.89 -15.25 0.02
CA LEU A 255 14.03 -14.35 -0.14
C LEU A 255 15.25 -15.16 -0.59
N TYR A 256 15.86 -14.78 -1.70
CA TYR A 256 17.11 -15.34 -2.19
C TYR A 256 18.25 -14.35 -2.01
N GLY A 257 19.46 -14.87 -1.87
CA GLY A 257 20.69 -14.10 -1.89
C GLY A 257 21.82 -14.84 -2.58
N LEU A 258 22.64 -14.11 -3.34
CA LEU A 258 23.87 -14.63 -3.94
C LEU A 258 25.07 -14.10 -3.17
N THR A 259 26.07 -14.95 -2.93
CA THR A 259 27.29 -14.55 -2.25
C THR A 259 28.47 -14.36 -3.20
N THR A 260 29.53 -13.71 -2.72
CA THR A 260 30.83 -13.56 -3.39
C THR A 260 31.53 -14.89 -3.69
N THR A 261 31.06 -16.01 -3.12
CA THR A 261 31.54 -17.36 -3.45
C THR A 261 30.72 -18.04 -4.56
N ASN A 262 29.83 -17.28 -5.23
CA ASN A 262 28.90 -17.75 -6.27
C ASN A 262 27.88 -18.79 -5.77
N GLN A 263 27.57 -18.78 -4.48
CA GLN A 263 26.57 -19.66 -3.87
C GLN A 263 25.25 -18.92 -3.72
N LEU A 264 24.16 -19.54 -4.19
CA LEU A 264 22.79 -19.05 -4.03
C LEU A 264 22.16 -19.68 -2.80
N TYR A 265 21.58 -18.85 -1.95
CA TYR A 265 20.87 -19.27 -0.74
C TYR A 265 19.43 -18.77 -0.78
N THR A 266 18.54 -19.48 -0.10
CA THR A 266 17.32 -18.88 0.47
C THR A 266 17.64 -18.36 1.86
N LEU A 267 17.04 -17.24 2.26
CA LEU A 267 17.23 -16.58 3.56
C LEU A 267 15.89 -16.56 4.30
N ALA A 268 15.74 -17.39 5.33
CA ALA A 268 14.54 -17.38 6.19
C ALA A 268 14.69 -16.32 7.29
N LEU A 269 13.74 -15.39 7.38
CA LEU A 269 13.78 -14.28 8.35
C LEU A 269 13.13 -14.69 9.67
N LYS A 270 13.94 -15.03 10.68
CA LYS A 270 13.50 -15.45 12.02
C LYS A 270 13.84 -14.39 13.06
N GLY A 271 12.86 -13.52 13.36
CA GLY A 271 13.08 -12.37 14.23
C GLY A 271 14.18 -11.47 13.67
N ASN A 272 15.29 -11.29 14.42
CA ASN A 272 16.41 -10.44 14.01
C ASN A 272 17.55 -11.23 13.33
N VAL A 273 17.26 -12.41 12.76
CA VAL A 273 18.25 -13.27 12.11
C VAL A 273 17.72 -13.73 10.76
N ALA A 274 18.55 -13.67 9.73
CA ALA A 274 18.32 -14.33 8.45
C ALA A 274 19.14 -15.63 8.39
N GLU A 275 18.46 -16.77 8.42
CA GLU A 275 19.08 -18.10 8.35
C GLU A 275 19.16 -18.58 6.90
N ALA A 276 20.39 -18.77 6.40
CA ALA A 276 20.61 -19.16 5.02
C ALA A 276 20.57 -20.69 4.83
N THR A 277 19.96 -21.13 3.72
CA THR A 277 20.00 -22.50 3.23
C THR A 277 20.53 -22.51 1.80
N LEU A 278 21.60 -23.27 1.56
CA LEU A 278 22.21 -23.36 0.23
C LEU A 278 21.24 -24.01 -0.76
N VAL A 279 21.00 -23.34 -1.89
CA VAL A 279 20.17 -23.82 -2.99
C VAL A 279 21.04 -24.42 -4.09
N SER A 280 21.99 -23.63 -4.60
CA SER A 280 22.84 -24.01 -5.72
C SER A 280 24.13 -23.19 -5.77
N THR A 281 25.00 -23.50 -6.74
CA THR A 281 26.22 -22.74 -7.03
C THR A 281 26.22 -22.37 -8.50
N LEU A 282 26.56 -21.12 -8.83
CA LEU A 282 26.57 -20.67 -10.21
C LEU A 282 27.56 -21.49 -11.04
N SER A 283 27.07 -21.96 -12.20
CA SER A 283 27.86 -22.67 -13.20
C SER A 283 28.90 -21.79 -13.91
N GLN A 284 28.77 -20.47 -13.81
CA GLN A 284 29.75 -19.48 -14.23
C GLN A 284 29.91 -18.43 -13.13
N PRO A 285 31.15 -18.04 -12.79
CA PRO A 285 31.37 -17.02 -11.78
C PRO A 285 30.86 -15.67 -12.26
N PHE A 286 30.27 -14.91 -11.34
CA PHE A 286 29.97 -13.50 -11.56
C PHE A 286 31.21 -12.66 -11.27
N GLU A 287 31.59 -11.83 -12.24
CA GLU A 287 32.79 -10.99 -12.19
C GLU A 287 32.40 -9.50 -12.26
N GLY A 288 31.11 -9.20 -12.06
CA GLY A 288 30.51 -7.88 -12.23
C GLY A 288 30.58 -6.95 -11.04
N GLY A 289 31.48 -7.21 -10.10
CA GLY A 289 31.68 -6.36 -8.92
C GLY A 289 30.89 -6.82 -7.69
N ALA A 290 30.95 -6.00 -6.64
CA ALA A 290 30.28 -6.24 -5.36
C ALA A 290 28.85 -5.69 -5.30
N VAL A 291 28.48 -4.85 -6.28
CA VAL A 291 27.14 -4.27 -6.44
C VAL A 291 26.55 -4.79 -7.73
N ALA A 292 25.30 -5.22 -7.67
CA ALA A 292 24.61 -5.75 -8.81
C ALA A 292 23.12 -5.42 -8.76
N GLY A 293 22.54 -5.16 -9.92
CA GLY A 293 21.09 -5.31 -10.07
C GLY A 293 20.75 -6.80 -9.92
N PHE A 294 19.90 -7.12 -8.96
CA PHE A 294 19.56 -8.48 -8.53
C PHE A 294 18.04 -8.56 -8.41
N ASP A 295 17.36 -9.14 -9.40
CA ASP A 295 15.89 -9.15 -9.41
C ASP A 295 15.32 -10.33 -10.23
N PHE A 296 14.23 -10.94 -9.77
CA PHE A 296 13.53 -12.01 -10.44
C PHE A 296 12.59 -11.49 -11.52
N ASN A 297 12.76 -11.98 -12.75
CA ASN A 297 11.72 -11.84 -13.75
C ASN A 297 10.56 -12.83 -13.41
N PRO A 298 9.37 -12.38 -12.99
CA PRO A 298 8.27 -13.27 -12.60
C PRO A 298 7.66 -14.06 -13.77
N VAL A 299 7.78 -13.58 -15.01
CA VAL A 299 7.26 -14.27 -16.21
C VAL A 299 8.19 -15.40 -16.62
N ALA A 300 9.49 -15.12 -16.66
CA ALA A 300 10.49 -16.13 -17.03
C ALA A 300 10.87 -17.04 -15.86
N ASP A 301 10.55 -16.62 -14.63
CA ASP A 301 10.96 -17.25 -13.38
C ASP A 301 12.49 -17.47 -13.34
N ARG A 302 13.23 -16.41 -13.65
CA ARG A 302 14.70 -16.39 -13.67
C ARG A 302 15.21 -15.16 -12.97
N LEU A 303 16.26 -15.36 -12.17
CA LEU A 303 16.99 -14.28 -11.54
C LEU A 303 17.84 -13.57 -12.60
N ARG A 304 17.70 -12.25 -12.71
CA ARG A 304 18.58 -11.36 -13.45
C ARG A 304 19.67 -10.89 -12.49
N LEU A 305 20.91 -10.93 -12.97
CA LEU A 305 22.06 -10.37 -12.27
C LEU A 305 22.84 -9.50 -13.25
N VAL A 306 22.94 -8.20 -12.97
CA VAL A 306 23.71 -7.25 -13.78
C VAL A 306 24.79 -6.58 -12.95
N GLY A 307 25.98 -6.42 -13.51
CA GLY A 307 27.12 -5.81 -12.81
C GLY A 307 27.64 -4.54 -13.47
N GLU A 308 28.49 -3.83 -12.73
CA GLU A 308 29.12 -2.57 -13.16
C GLU A 308 30.08 -2.72 -14.36
N ASN A 309 30.42 -3.96 -14.71
CA ASN A 309 31.27 -4.32 -15.86
C ASN A 309 30.47 -4.71 -17.12
N ASP A 310 29.20 -4.28 -17.20
CA ASP A 310 28.25 -4.54 -18.28
C ASP A 310 27.81 -6.01 -18.41
N GLN A 311 28.22 -6.89 -17.49
CA GLN A 311 27.82 -8.30 -17.49
C GLN A 311 26.34 -8.42 -17.12
N SER A 312 25.59 -9.21 -17.89
CA SER A 312 24.19 -9.55 -17.60
C SER A 312 23.98 -11.06 -17.64
N PHE A 313 23.51 -11.63 -16.53
CA PHE A 313 23.21 -13.05 -16.40
C PHE A 313 21.71 -13.28 -16.26
N ARG A 314 21.24 -14.38 -16.83
CA ARG A 314 19.99 -15.05 -16.42
C ARG A 314 20.33 -16.35 -15.73
N ILE A 315 19.78 -16.50 -14.53
CA ILE A 315 20.13 -17.58 -13.62
C ILE A 315 18.88 -18.41 -13.33
N ASN A 316 19.01 -19.73 -13.49
CA ASN A 316 18.06 -20.67 -12.88
C ASN A 316 18.55 -20.98 -11.46
N VAL A 317 17.87 -20.45 -10.46
CA VAL A 317 18.32 -20.53 -9.07
C VAL A 317 18.32 -21.95 -8.51
N ASP A 318 17.42 -22.82 -8.99
CA ASP A 318 17.31 -24.21 -8.51
C ASP A 318 18.51 -25.07 -8.93
N THR A 319 19.16 -24.73 -10.05
CA THR A 319 20.27 -25.52 -10.63
C THR A 319 21.61 -24.78 -10.64
N GLY A 320 21.60 -23.46 -10.47
CA GLY A 320 22.77 -22.60 -10.66
C GLY A 320 23.18 -22.43 -12.11
N ALA A 321 22.37 -22.88 -13.08
CA ALA A 321 22.67 -22.72 -14.49
C ALA A 321 22.63 -21.24 -14.90
N VAL A 322 23.71 -20.76 -15.51
CA VAL A 322 23.89 -19.36 -15.94
C VAL A 322 23.85 -19.28 -17.45
N ILE A 323 23.02 -18.38 -17.96
CA ILE A 323 23.08 -17.88 -19.34
C ILE A 323 23.67 -16.48 -19.30
N VAL A 324 24.76 -16.27 -20.03
CA VAL A 324 25.36 -14.94 -20.22
C VAL A 324 24.66 -14.28 -21.40
N ASP A 325 24.00 -13.15 -21.14
CA ASP A 325 23.29 -12.35 -22.13
C ASP A 325 24.21 -11.30 -22.78
N GLY A 326 23.65 -10.45 -23.65
CA GLY A 326 24.36 -9.33 -24.23
C GLY A 326 24.92 -8.37 -23.18
N THR A 327 26.09 -7.80 -23.44
CA THR A 327 26.70 -6.78 -22.58
C THR A 327 25.85 -5.51 -22.61
N LEU A 328 25.69 -4.87 -21.45
CA LEU A 328 24.93 -3.63 -21.34
C LEU A 328 25.54 -2.51 -22.20
N ALA A 329 24.71 -1.84 -22.99
CA ALA A 329 25.12 -0.73 -23.83
C ALA A 329 23.93 0.16 -24.21
N PHE A 330 24.15 1.47 -24.24
CA PHE A 330 23.16 2.41 -24.77
C PHE A 330 22.89 2.17 -26.25
N GLY A 331 21.60 2.02 -26.58
CA GLY A 331 21.15 1.67 -27.92
C GLY A 331 21.40 2.76 -28.96
N PRO A 332 21.42 2.43 -30.27
CA PRO A 332 21.53 3.42 -31.32
C PRO A 332 20.39 4.45 -31.26
N GLY A 333 20.74 5.74 -31.22
CA GLY A 333 19.77 6.84 -31.15
C GLY A 333 19.33 7.22 -29.74
N ASP A 334 19.85 6.53 -28.72
CA ASP A 334 19.76 6.98 -27.33
C ASP A 334 20.59 8.25 -27.09
N ALA A 335 20.20 9.07 -26.11
CA ALA A 335 20.92 10.30 -25.76
C ALA A 335 22.37 10.02 -25.30
N ASN A 336 22.61 8.85 -24.70
CA ASN A 336 23.90 8.41 -24.18
C ASN A 336 24.57 7.36 -25.07
N ALA A 337 24.14 7.22 -26.34
CA ALA A 337 24.70 6.26 -27.28
C ALA A 337 26.24 6.40 -27.40
N GLY A 338 26.95 5.32 -27.08
CA GLY A 338 28.42 5.25 -27.10
C GLY A 338 29.11 5.56 -25.77
N ALA A 339 28.38 6.01 -24.75
CA ALA A 339 28.88 5.99 -23.37
C ALA A 339 28.93 4.54 -22.86
N ASN A 340 29.86 4.24 -21.95
CA ASN A 340 29.85 2.98 -21.21
C ASN A 340 28.90 3.14 -20.02
N PRO A 341 27.88 2.29 -19.88
CA PRO A 341 27.02 2.37 -18.70
C PRO A 341 27.79 1.94 -17.45
N ARG A 342 27.27 2.32 -16.28
CA ARG A 342 27.68 1.82 -14.97
C ARG A 342 26.44 1.45 -14.16
N VAL A 343 25.84 0.31 -14.52
CA VAL A 343 24.61 -0.15 -13.89
C VAL A 343 24.87 -0.76 -12.52
N THR A 344 24.16 -0.28 -11.50
CA THR A 344 24.29 -0.73 -10.10
C THR A 344 22.98 -1.26 -9.50
N GLY A 345 21.84 -1.04 -10.16
CA GLY A 345 20.54 -1.56 -9.72
C GLY A 345 19.69 -1.96 -10.92
N ALA A 346 18.82 -2.96 -10.75
CA ALA A 346 17.87 -3.41 -11.76
C ALA A 346 16.64 -3.99 -11.08
N ALA A 347 15.45 -3.71 -11.63
CA ALA A 347 14.19 -4.19 -11.08
C ALA A 347 13.15 -4.47 -12.17
N TYR A 348 12.34 -5.52 -12.01
CA TYR A 348 11.23 -5.81 -12.92
C TYR A 348 9.89 -5.26 -12.41
N THR A 349 9.13 -4.66 -13.32
CA THR A 349 7.71 -4.36 -13.04
C THR A 349 6.87 -5.64 -12.93
N ASN A 350 5.73 -5.55 -12.25
CA ASN A 350 4.74 -6.61 -12.09
C ASN A 350 5.34 -7.82 -11.35
N SER A 351 6.17 -7.57 -10.33
CA SER A 351 6.81 -8.59 -9.49
C SER A 351 5.79 -9.31 -8.57
N PHE A 352 4.86 -10.04 -9.18
CA PHE A 352 3.86 -10.87 -8.51
C PHE A 352 3.64 -12.19 -9.26
N ALA A 353 3.23 -13.23 -8.54
CA ALA A 353 3.01 -14.56 -9.10
C ALA A 353 1.94 -14.53 -10.21
N GLY A 354 2.24 -15.17 -11.35
CA GLY A 354 1.27 -15.34 -12.44
C GLY A 354 1.09 -14.13 -13.37
N THR A 355 1.89 -13.07 -13.23
CA THR A 355 1.92 -12.00 -14.24
C THR A 355 2.29 -12.55 -15.63
N THR A 356 1.83 -11.86 -16.68
CA THR A 356 2.08 -12.23 -18.08
C THR A 356 3.00 -11.25 -18.81
N ALA A 357 3.36 -10.13 -18.17
CA ALA A 357 4.19 -9.09 -18.77
C ALA A 357 5.08 -8.42 -17.72
N THR A 358 6.33 -8.15 -18.11
CA THR A 358 7.33 -7.47 -17.29
C THR A 358 8.14 -6.51 -18.16
N GLN A 359 8.67 -5.47 -17.55
CA GLN A 359 9.68 -4.56 -18.11
C GLN A 359 10.85 -4.50 -17.13
N LEU A 360 12.08 -4.44 -17.65
CA LEU A 360 13.30 -4.32 -16.85
C LEU A 360 13.78 -2.88 -16.88
N PHE A 361 13.93 -2.29 -15.70
CA PHE A 361 14.51 -0.98 -15.51
C PHE A 361 15.83 -1.13 -14.78
N ASP A 362 16.81 -0.28 -15.12
CA ASP A 362 18.11 -0.24 -14.45
C ASP A 362 18.44 1.18 -13.97
N LEU A 363 19.34 1.27 -12.99
CA LEU A 363 19.95 2.51 -12.54
C LEU A 363 21.39 2.60 -13.02
N ASP A 364 21.72 3.67 -13.73
CA ASP A 364 23.10 4.01 -14.10
C ASP A 364 23.67 5.04 -13.12
N ALA A 365 24.67 4.63 -12.34
CA ALA A 365 25.28 5.44 -11.28
C ALA A 365 26.45 6.32 -11.78
N GLU A 366 26.82 6.28 -13.06
CA GLU A 366 27.75 7.24 -13.65
C GLU A 366 26.99 8.45 -14.20
N LEU A 367 25.83 8.20 -14.80
CA LEU A 367 25.00 9.23 -15.43
C LEU A 367 23.88 9.71 -14.52
N ASN A 368 23.64 9.05 -13.38
CA ASN A 368 22.53 9.34 -12.47
C ASN A 368 21.17 9.30 -13.19
N THR A 369 20.94 8.22 -13.96
CA THR A 369 19.74 8.08 -14.79
C THR A 369 19.00 6.77 -14.54
N LEU A 370 17.68 6.84 -14.67
CA LEU A 370 16.84 5.66 -14.89
C LEU A 370 16.90 5.29 -16.38
N VAL A 371 17.11 4.00 -16.66
CA VAL A 371 17.13 3.45 -18.02
C VAL A 371 16.20 2.25 -18.15
N LEU A 372 15.64 2.04 -19.34
CA LEU A 372 14.90 0.83 -19.69
C LEU A 372 15.83 -0.14 -20.43
N GLN A 373 15.98 -1.37 -19.95
CA GLN A 373 16.70 -2.42 -20.65
C GLN A 373 15.76 -3.16 -21.60
N ASN A 374 15.82 -2.84 -22.90
CA ASN A 374 14.91 -3.41 -23.89
C ASN A 374 15.57 -3.58 -25.27
N PRO A 375 15.71 -4.83 -25.78
CA PRO A 375 15.34 -6.09 -25.11
C PRO A 375 16.26 -6.44 -23.93
N PRO A 376 15.74 -7.04 -22.84
CA PRO A 376 16.58 -7.41 -21.69
C PRO A 376 17.77 -8.30 -22.07
N ASN A 377 17.56 -9.35 -22.88
CA ASN A 377 18.62 -10.32 -23.17
C ASN A 377 19.69 -9.79 -24.14
N ASP A 378 19.42 -8.67 -24.82
CA ASP A 378 20.37 -8.02 -25.72
C ASP A 378 21.24 -7.00 -24.97
N GLY A 379 20.90 -6.66 -23.72
CA GLY A 379 21.60 -5.64 -22.92
C GLY A 379 21.41 -4.21 -23.43
N THR A 380 20.44 -3.96 -24.32
CA THR A 380 20.25 -2.63 -24.91
C THR A 380 19.55 -1.69 -23.93
N LEU A 381 20.19 -0.59 -23.59
CA LEU A 381 19.67 0.45 -22.68
C LEU A 381 19.06 1.61 -23.45
N ARG A 382 17.96 2.15 -22.93
CA ARG A 382 17.34 3.40 -23.37
C ARG A 382 17.12 4.32 -22.16
N THR A 383 17.69 5.51 -22.17
CA THR A 383 17.51 6.51 -21.12
C THR A 383 16.06 6.97 -21.03
N ILE A 384 15.55 7.04 -19.80
CA ILE A 384 14.23 7.59 -19.46
C ILE A 384 14.39 9.02 -18.98
N GLY A 385 15.21 9.23 -17.94
CA GLY A 385 15.47 10.55 -17.39
C GLY A 385 16.49 10.52 -16.25
N GLU A 386 16.88 11.71 -15.80
CA GLU A 386 17.79 11.90 -14.67
C GLU A 386 17.07 11.69 -13.33
N LEU A 387 17.76 11.08 -12.36
CA LEU A 387 17.23 10.80 -11.03
C LEU A 387 16.98 12.08 -10.21
N GLY A 388 17.67 13.17 -10.53
CA GLY A 388 17.61 14.43 -9.79
C GLY A 388 18.50 14.47 -8.53
N PHE A 389 19.28 13.42 -8.27
CA PHE A 389 20.31 13.35 -7.23
C PHE A 389 21.52 12.54 -7.72
N ASP A 390 22.63 12.59 -6.96
CA ASP A 390 23.84 11.82 -7.24
C ASP A 390 23.73 10.43 -6.60
N LEU A 391 23.66 9.38 -7.42
CA LEU A 391 23.52 8.01 -6.96
C LEU A 391 24.89 7.46 -6.55
N ASP A 392 25.01 6.96 -5.32
CA ASP A 392 26.26 6.36 -4.86
C ASP A 392 26.59 5.08 -5.68
N SER A 393 27.87 4.70 -5.63
CA SER A 393 28.32 3.40 -6.16
C SER A 393 27.60 2.20 -5.54
N LEU A 394 27.19 2.30 -4.28
CA LEU A 394 26.32 1.33 -3.61
C LEU A 394 24.89 1.88 -3.57
N GLY A 395 23.92 1.00 -3.80
CA GLY A 395 22.52 1.34 -3.68
C GLY A 395 21.64 0.13 -3.91
N GLY A 396 20.33 0.34 -3.90
CA GLY A 396 19.36 -0.70 -4.19
C GLY A 396 18.20 -0.12 -4.98
N PHE A 397 17.59 -0.96 -5.83
CA PHE A 397 16.45 -0.59 -6.66
C PHE A 397 15.41 -1.69 -6.57
N GLU A 398 14.17 -1.31 -6.28
CA GLU A 398 13.05 -2.24 -6.12
C GLU A 398 11.79 -1.66 -6.78
N ILE A 399 11.01 -2.52 -7.46
CA ILE A 399 9.68 -2.16 -7.95
C ILE A 399 8.66 -3.10 -7.32
N VAL A 400 7.98 -2.62 -6.29
CA VAL A 400 6.92 -3.36 -5.62
C VAL A 400 5.66 -3.32 -6.47
N ALA A 401 5.05 -4.49 -6.69
CA ALA A 401 3.84 -4.61 -7.49
C ALA A 401 2.63 -5.15 -6.70
N SER A 402 1.46 -4.57 -6.94
CA SER A 402 0.18 -5.16 -6.51
C SER A 402 -0.19 -6.32 -7.44
N SER A 403 -1.01 -7.26 -6.97
CA SER A 403 -1.58 -8.32 -7.83
C SER A 403 -2.51 -7.78 -8.93
N ALA A 404 -2.94 -6.51 -8.82
CA ALA A 404 -3.68 -5.81 -9.86
C ALA A 404 -2.77 -5.20 -10.96
N GLY A 405 -1.45 -5.22 -10.77
CA GLY A 405 -0.46 -4.69 -11.71
C GLY A 405 -0.04 -3.24 -11.47
N ASP A 406 -0.36 -2.67 -10.31
CA ASP A 406 0.13 -1.34 -9.93
C ASP A 406 1.60 -1.47 -9.49
N ASN A 407 2.47 -0.57 -9.96
CA ASN A 407 3.90 -0.61 -9.68
C ASN A 407 4.32 0.63 -8.89
N THR A 408 5.09 0.44 -7.82
CA THR A 408 5.71 1.52 -7.05
C THR A 408 7.20 1.27 -6.93
N ALA A 409 8.01 2.22 -7.38
CA ALA A 409 9.45 2.06 -7.48
C ALA A 409 10.17 2.82 -6.37
N PHE A 410 11.19 2.20 -5.80
CA PHE A 410 12.00 2.73 -4.71
C PHE A 410 13.48 2.60 -5.01
N VAL A 411 14.24 3.64 -4.68
CA VAL A 411 15.70 3.63 -4.74
C VAL A 411 16.23 3.91 -3.34
N VAL A 412 17.26 3.17 -2.94
CA VAL A 412 18.06 3.50 -1.75
C VAL A 412 19.47 3.86 -2.19
N SER A 413 20.00 4.94 -1.63
CA SER A 413 21.37 5.41 -1.82
C SER A 413 21.87 5.94 -0.49
N GLU A 414 23.09 5.57 -0.09
CA GLU A 414 23.60 5.78 1.27
C GLU A 414 22.61 5.23 2.31
N ALA A 415 22.03 6.09 3.17
CA ALA A 415 20.97 5.76 4.13
C ALA A 415 19.60 6.34 3.74
N THR A 416 19.43 6.91 2.55
CA THR A 416 18.20 7.63 2.16
C THR A 416 17.33 6.81 1.22
N LEU A 417 16.03 6.72 1.52
CA LEU A 417 15.04 6.14 0.62
C LEU A 417 14.44 7.22 -0.29
N TYR A 418 14.21 6.87 -1.55
CA TYR A 418 13.56 7.69 -2.56
C TYR A 418 12.41 6.93 -3.21
N ALA A 419 11.30 7.61 -3.47
CA ALA A 419 10.30 7.15 -4.42
C ALA A 419 10.73 7.54 -5.84
N LEU A 420 10.64 6.62 -6.80
CA LEU A 420 11.05 6.85 -8.19
C LEU A 420 9.85 6.83 -9.12
N ASP A 421 9.76 7.83 -9.99
CA ASP A 421 8.83 7.84 -11.11
C ASP A 421 9.43 7.09 -12.30
N LEU A 422 8.81 5.98 -12.71
CA LEU A 422 9.30 5.14 -13.82
C LEU A 422 9.08 5.75 -15.22
N GLU A 423 8.21 6.76 -15.35
CA GLU A 423 7.94 7.44 -16.62
C GLU A 423 8.91 8.60 -16.84
N SER A 424 9.19 9.39 -15.80
CA SER A 424 10.07 10.56 -15.88
C SER A 424 11.52 10.28 -15.46
N GLY A 425 11.74 9.26 -14.64
CA GLY A 425 13.03 8.96 -14.02
C GLY A 425 13.33 9.80 -12.79
N VAL A 426 12.46 10.73 -12.37
CA VAL A 426 12.72 11.62 -11.23
C VAL A 426 12.52 10.87 -9.91
N ALA A 427 13.49 11.01 -9.00
CA ALA A 427 13.42 10.46 -7.65
C ALA A 427 13.10 11.55 -6.62
N THR A 428 12.20 11.25 -5.69
CA THR A 428 11.79 12.13 -4.58
C THR A 428 12.20 11.51 -3.26
N SER A 429 12.96 12.25 -2.44
CA SER A 429 13.40 11.74 -1.13
C SER A 429 12.21 11.51 -0.19
N LEU A 430 12.17 10.33 0.43
CA LEU A 430 11.23 9.98 1.50
C LEU A 430 11.86 10.14 2.90
N GLY A 431 13.19 10.24 2.98
CA GLY A 431 13.93 10.47 4.21
C GLY A 431 14.98 9.38 4.50
N ALA A 432 15.70 9.56 5.60
CA ALA A 432 16.70 8.61 6.07
C ALA A 432 16.06 7.37 6.69
N ILE A 433 16.64 6.21 6.42
CA ILE A 433 16.28 4.90 6.99
C ILE A 433 17.03 4.72 8.31
N GLY A 434 16.29 4.50 9.38
CA GLY A 434 16.83 4.40 10.73
C GLY A 434 17.32 5.74 11.29
N THR A 435 18.08 5.68 12.38
CA THR A 435 18.66 6.85 13.05
C THR A 435 20.18 6.87 12.99
N ASP A 436 20.78 5.94 12.24
CA ASP A 436 22.22 5.80 12.10
C ASP A 436 22.62 6.17 10.67
N ASP A 437 23.11 7.40 10.51
CA ASP A 437 23.55 7.94 9.22
C ASP A 437 24.82 7.26 8.67
N THR A 438 25.32 6.21 9.32
CA THR A 438 26.50 5.45 8.87
C THR A 438 26.16 4.18 8.10
N VAL A 439 24.89 3.81 8.00
CA VAL A 439 24.45 2.66 7.20
C VAL A 439 24.58 2.98 5.72
N ASN A 440 25.20 2.10 4.96
CA ASN A 440 25.28 2.21 3.50
C ASN A 440 24.64 0.98 2.86
N PHE A 441 23.60 1.20 2.05
CA PHE A 441 22.86 0.13 1.40
C PHE A 441 23.49 -0.24 0.04
N GLN A 442 23.52 -1.54 -0.25
CA GLN A 442 23.99 -2.12 -1.51
C GLN A 442 22.96 -3.05 -2.16
N GLY A 443 21.73 -3.06 -1.66
CA GLY A 443 20.62 -3.81 -2.22
C GLY A 443 19.30 -3.46 -1.54
N LEU A 444 18.19 -3.66 -2.24
CA LEU A 444 16.84 -3.40 -1.77
C LEU A 444 15.91 -4.44 -2.41
N THR A 445 14.96 -4.94 -1.63
CA THR A 445 13.90 -5.83 -2.09
C THR A 445 12.62 -5.52 -1.33
N ALA A 446 11.46 -5.87 -1.89
CA ALA A 446 10.25 -6.00 -1.11
C ALA A 446 10.51 -6.93 0.08
N ALA A 447 10.03 -6.59 1.28
CA ALA A 447 10.10 -7.53 2.39
C ALA A 447 9.34 -8.81 1.97
N PRO A 448 9.92 -10.01 2.14
CA PRO A 448 9.18 -11.23 1.86
C PRO A 448 7.91 -11.19 2.70
N LEU A 449 6.77 -11.55 2.10
CA LEU A 449 5.58 -11.87 2.88
C LEU A 449 6.04 -12.88 3.92
N VAL A 450 6.03 -12.46 5.18
CA VAL A 450 6.67 -13.18 6.26
C VAL A 450 6.05 -14.58 6.29
N ALA A 451 6.77 -15.58 5.77
CA ALA A 451 6.40 -16.99 5.89
C ALA A 451 6.47 -17.46 7.36
N ASP A 452 6.98 -16.61 8.25
CA ASP A 452 7.05 -16.79 9.70
C ASP A 452 5.75 -16.36 10.40
N VAL A 453 4.62 -16.91 9.98
CA VAL A 453 3.74 -17.45 11.01
C VAL A 453 3.92 -18.94 10.95
N GLU A 454 4.65 -19.45 11.94
CA GLU A 454 4.65 -20.87 12.28
C GLU A 454 3.19 -21.33 12.26
N PRO A 455 2.81 -22.20 11.29
CA PRO A 455 1.43 -22.60 11.17
C PRO A 455 0.97 -23.19 12.49
N LEU A 456 -0.28 -22.91 12.88
CA LEU A 456 -0.81 -23.52 14.10
C LEU A 456 -0.58 -25.05 14.03
N PRO A 457 0.01 -25.67 15.06
CA PRO A 457 0.47 -27.05 14.96
C PRO A 457 -0.67 -28.03 14.64
N GLU A 458 -1.91 -27.68 15.00
CA GLU A 458 -3.11 -28.44 14.73
C GLU A 458 -3.57 -28.41 13.25
N LEU A 459 -2.98 -27.57 12.39
CA LEU A 459 -3.36 -27.44 10.98
C LEU A 459 -2.80 -28.56 10.10
N PHE A 460 -3.55 -28.84 9.03
CA PHE A 460 -3.13 -29.66 7.90
C PHE A 460 -2.58 -28.74 6.82
N ASP A 461 -1.26 -28.76 6.62
CA ASP A 461 -0.58 -28.01 5.56
C ASP A 461 -0.64 -28.79 4.25
N LEU A 462 -1.45 -28.31 3.31
CA LEU A 462 -1.54 -28.85 1.96
C LEU A 462 -1.10 -27.82 0.90
N THR A 463 -0.41 -26.75 1.29
CA THR A 463 -0.03 -25.64 0.40
C THR A 463 0.90 -26.07 -0.74
N GLY A 464 1.74 -27.08 -0.50
CA GLY A 464 2.68 -27.62 -1.49
C GLY A 464 2.11 -28.60 -2.52
N PHE A 465 0.78 -28.77 -2.61
CA PHE A 465 0.14 -29.75 -3.49
C PHE A 465 -0.84 -29.09 -4.48
N ASP A 466 -0.66 -29.35 -5.77
CA ASP A 466 -1.61 -28.95 -6.82
C ASP A 466 -2.68 -30.03 -7.02
N GLY A 467 -3.95 -29.74 -6.69
CA GLY A 467 -5.09 -30.66 -6.86
C GLY A 467 -5.52 -31.39 -5.58
N ASN A 468 -6.48 -32.32 -5.68
CA ASN A 468 -6.98 -33.02 -4.49
C ASN A 468 -5.90 -33.94 -3.89
N VAL A 469 -5.61 -33.76 -2.61
CA VAL A 469 -4.71 -34.61 -1.82
C VAL A 469 -5.54 -35.64 -1.07
N ALA A 470 -5.22 -36.91 -1.27
CA ALA A 470 -5.73 -37.94 -0.37
C ALA A 470 -4.88 -37.87 0.89
N VAL A 471 -5.47 -37.39 1.97
CA VAL A 471 -4.99 -37.61 3.32
C VAL A 471 -5.36 -39.05 3.69
N ASN A 472 -4.69 -39.98 3.00
CA ASN A 472 -4.71 -41.42 3.26
C ASN A 472 -3.53 -41.67 4.20
N VAL A 473 -3.69 -42.09 5.44
CA VAL A 473 -4.66 -43.04 5.98
C VAL A 473 -4.96 -42.55 7.39
N ILE A 474 -6.21 -42.25 7.73
CA ILE A 474 -6.58 -42.28 9.14
C ILE A 474 -6.47 -43.76 9.54
N GLN A 475 -5.33 -44.18 10.08
CA GLN A 475 -5.03 -45.56 10.49
C GLN A 475 -5.92 -45.98 11.65
N LYS A 476 -6.49 -45.00 12.34
CA LYS A 476 -7.41 -45.18 13.45
C LYS A 476 -8.18 -43.89 13.68
N LEU A 477 -9.48 -43.91 13.38
CA LEU A 477 -10.46 -43.01 13.97
C LEU A 477 -11.06 -43.72 15.18
N PHE A 478 -10.78 -43.26 16.39
CA PHE A 478 -11.31 -43.85 17.64
C PHE A 478 -12.08 -42.82 18.44
N ARG A 479 -13.16 -43.25 19.10
CA ARG A 479 -13.99 -42.41 19.96
C ARG A 479 -14.22 -43.10 21.30
N GLU A 480 -13.89 -42.43 22.39
CA GLU A 480 -14.33 -42.77 23.75
C GLU A 480 -14.99 -41.53 24.33
N ALA A 481 -16.24 -41.27 23.94
CA ALA A 481 -16.92 -40.01 24.23
C ALA A 481 -18.34 -40.23 24.77
N PHE A 482 -18.79 -39.31 25.63
CA PHE A 482 -20.18 -39.26 26.09
C PHE A 482 -21.15 -38.79 24.99
N PHE A 483 -20.67 -38.02 24.01
CA PHE A 483 -21.46 -37.44 22.93
C PHE A 483 -21.21 -38.10 21.56
N ASP A 484 -22.14 -37.91 20.63
CA ASP A 484 -21.99 -38.38 19.24
C ASP A 484 -21.20 -37.37 18.39
N ASN A 485 -19.90 -37.28 18.68
CA ASN A 485 -19.02 -36.29 18.06
C ASN A 485 -18.82 -36.55 16.55
N VAL A 486 -18.77 -35.46 15.78
CA VAL A 486 -18.49 -35.45 14.33
C VAL A 486 -17.26 -34.59 14.09
N LEU A 487 -16.28 -35.11 13.36
CA LEU A 487 -15.12 -34.31 12.93
C LEU A 487 -15.37 -33.74 11.54
N ALA A 488 -15.27 -32.43 11.43
CA ALA A 488 -15.35 -31.66 10.20
C ALA A 488 -14.08 -30.82 10.01
N PHE A 489 -13.96 -30.13 8.87
CA PHE A 489 -12.81 -29.31 8.51
C PHE A 489 -13.27 -28.01 7.86
N TYR A 490 -12.43 -26.98 7.89
CA TYR A 490 -12.61 -25.71 7.18
C TYR A 490 -11.26 -25.21 6.64
N GLU A 491 -11.30 -24.40 5.58
CA GLU A 491 -10.12 -23.74 5.00
C GLU A 491 -9.65 -22.57 5.86
N THR A 492 -8.34 -22.35 5.89
CA THR A 492 -7.69 -21.30 6.69
C THR A 492 -6.35 -20.90 6.09
N ASP A 493 -5.77 -19.79 6.56
CA ASP A 493 -4.35 -19.49 6.43
C ASP A 493 -3.49 -20.23 7.49
N ALA A 494 -2.19 -19.93 7.54
CA ALA A 494 -1.26 -20.54 8.50
C ALA A 494 -1.59 -20.20 9.98
N GLN A 495 -2.31 -19.10 10.21
CA GLN A 495 -2.62 -18.52 11.51
C GLN A 495 -3.94 -19.07 12.07
N GLY A 496 -4.70 -19.85 11.30
CA GLY A 496 -6.04 -20.27 11.68
C GLY A 496 -7.12 -19.25 11.31
N GLN A 497 -6.84 -18.24 10.48
CA GLN A 497 -7.82 -17.20 10.15
C GLN A 497 -8.96 -17.72 9.27
N VAL A 498 -10.21 -17.37 9.64
CA VAL A 498 -11.41 -17.62 8.83
C VAL A 498 -12.29 -16.37 8.80
N ASP A 499 -12.80 -15.99 7.63
CA ASP A 499 -13.58 -14.75 7.41
C ASP A 499 -12.94 -13.48 8.02
N GLY A 500 -11.61 -13.40 8.03
CA GLY A 500 -10.86 -12.27 8.58
C GLY A 500 -10.71 -12.28 10.10
N LEU A 501 -11.21 -13.30 10.80
CA LEU A 501 -11.13 -13.43 12.27
C LEU A 501 -10.01 -14.40 12.67
N LEU A 502 -9.20 -14.02 13.65
CA LEU A 502 -8.17 -14.88 14.23
C LEU A 502 -8.77 -15.82 15.28
N PRO A 503 -8.16 -17.00 15.51
CA PRO A 503 -8.55 -17.90 16.60
C PRO A 503 -8.64 -17.18 17.96
N GLY A 504 -9.82 -17.24 18.59
CA GLY A 504 -10.11 -16.57 19.87
C GLY A 504 -10.83 -15.23 19.75
N ASP A 505 -10.95 -14.67 18.53
CA ASP A 505 -11.75 -13.47 18.30
C ASP A 505 -13.25 -13.71 18.54
N ALA A 506 -13.94 -12.64 18.92
CA ALA A 506 -15.39 -12.69 19.10
C ALA A 506 -16.08 -13.01 17.75
N GLY A 507 -16.82 -14.12 17.72
CA GLY A 507 -17.53 -14.58 16.53
C GLY A 507 -16.76 -15.63 15.71
N TYR A 508 -15.53 -15.97 16.08
CA TYR A 508 -14.72 -16.98 15.38
C TYR A 508 -15.47 -18.31 15.19
N GLU A 509 -16.07 -18.86 16.24
CA GLU A 509 -16.83 -20.13 16.17
C GLU A 509 -18.03 -20.08 15.22
N ALA A 510 -18.67 -18.91 15.09
CA ALA A 510 -19.78 -18.73 14.16
C ALA A 510 -19.27 -18.68 12.71
N ALA A 511 -18.11 -18.06 12.47
CA ALA A 511 -17.45 -18.07 11.17
C ALA A 511 -17.00 -19.48 10.78
N VAL A 512 -16.41 -20.24 11.71
CA VAL A 512 -16.07 -21.65 11.49
C VAL A 512 -17.31 -22.46 11.09
N ALA A 513 -18.41 -22.35 11.85
CA ALA A 513 -19.64 -23.09 11.58
C ALA A 513 -20.23 -22.86 10.17
N VAL A 514 -20.04 -21.66 9.60
CA VAL A 514 -20.50 -21.30 8.25
C VAL A 514 -19.54 -21.77 7.16
N ASN A 515 -18.25 -21.93 7.48
CA ASN A 515 -17.19 -22.29 6.53
C ASN A 515 -16.75 -23.75 6.61
N LEU A 516 -17.47 -24.60 7.36
CA LEU A 516 -17.23 -26.04 7.34
C LEU A 516 -17.40 -26.60 5.92
N LEU A 517 -16.50 -27.49 5.53
CA LEU A 517 -16.52 -28.14 4.22
C LEU A 517 -17.71 -29.10 4.12
N ASP A 518 -18.52 -28.90 3.09
CA ASP A 518 -19.65 -29.76 2.79
C ASP A 518 -19.20 -31.19 2.42
N GLY A 519 -19.82 -32.18 3.05
CA GLY A 519 -19.63 -33.60 2.72
C GLY A 519 -18.33 -34.22 3.24
N ILE A 520 -17.60 -33.52 4.12
CA ILE A 520 -16.36 -33.99 4.75
C ILE A 520 -16.58 -34.13 6.27
N GLU A 521 -17.42 -35.11 6.63
CA GLU A 521 -17.76 -35.42 8.03
C GLU A 521 -17.29 -36.83 8.39
N LEU A 522 -16.53 -36.95 9.48
CA LEU A 522 -16.00 -38.22 9.97
C LEU A 522 -16.67 -38.60 11.29
N MET A 523 -17.19 -39.82 11.35
CA MET A 523 -17.91 -40.35 12.50
C MET A 523 -17.47 -41.79 12.79
N VAL A 524 -17.38 -42.14 14.07
CA VAL A 524 -17.16 -43.52 14.52
C VAL A 524 -18.00 -43.80 15.76
N GLY A 525 -18.44 -45.05 15.93
CA GLY A 525 -19.18 -45.46 17.12
C GLY A 525 -18.31 -45.45 18.38
N ASN A 526 -18.93 -45.30 19.54
CA ASN A 526 -18.22 -45.34 20.82
C ASN A 526 -17.45 -46.66 21.01
N ASN A 527 -16.19 -46.56 21.44
CA ASN A 527 -15.24 -47.65 21.58
C ASN A 527 -14.99 -48.45 20.29
N GLN A 528 -15.19 -47.83 19.11
CA GLN A 528 -14.89 -48.43 17.82
C GLN A 528 -13.72 -47.73 17.14
N SER A 529 -13.14 -48.43 16.16
CA SER A 529 -12.05 -47.93 15.32
C SER A 529 -12.39 -48.21 13.87
N ILE A 530 -12.22 -47.22 13.00
CA ILE A 530 -12.35 -47.39 11.54
C ILE A 530 -11.16 -46.76 10.83
N ASP A 531 -10.85 -47.30 9.65
CA ASP A 531 -9.94 -46.68 8.70
C ASP A 531 -10.76 -45.77 7.76
N VAL A 532 -10.33 -44.53 7.57
CA VAL A 532 -11.00 -43.58 6.67
C VAL A 532 -10.01 -42.91 5.73
N THR A 533 -10.46 -42.73 4.48
CA THR A 533 -9.81 -41.90 3.47
C THR A 533 -10.44 -40.53 3.49
N LEU A 534 -9.64 -39.51 3.79
CA LEU A 534 -10.02 -38.11 3.73
C LEU A 534 -9.41 -37.50 2.47
N ASN A 535 -10.22 -36.86 1.62
CA ASN A 535 -9.75 -36.13 0.46
C ASN A 535 -9.97 -34.64 0.70
N LEU A 536 -8.90 -33.86 0.71
CA LEU A 536 -8.95 -32.41 0.82
C LEU A 536 -8.31 -31.80 -0.44
N PRO A 537 -8.85 -30.69 -0.96
CA PRO A 537 -8.14 -29.91 -1.97
C PRO A 537 -6.75 -29.50 -1.49
N GLY A 538 -5.76 -29.46 -2.37
CA GLY A 538 -4.43 -28.89 -2.09
C GLY A 538 -4.40 -27.38 -2.33
N GLY A 539 -3.30 -26.74 -1.95
CA GLY A 539 -3.05 -25.32 -2.15
C GLY A 539 -3.43 -24.42 -0.97
N THR A 540 -3.83 -24.98 0.17
CA THR A 540 -4.23 -24.21 1.38
C THR A 540 -4.00 -24.98 2.68
N TYR A 541 -4.24 -24.33 3.83
CA TYR A 541 -4.29 -24.98 5.14
C TYR A 541 -5.73 -25.38 5.50
N TYR A 542 -5.87 -26.47 6.25
CA TYR A 542 -7.15 -26.89 6.84
C TYR A 542 -7.05 -27.00 8.35
N ALA A 543 -8.07 -26.52 9.05
CA ALA A 543 -8.23 -26.72 10.49
C ALA A 543 -9.33 -27.77 10.77
N PRO A 544 -9.15 -28.63 11.78
CA PRO A 544 -10.22 -29.51 12.26
C PRO A 544 -11.22 -28.77 13.16
N ALA A 545 -12.48 -29.20 13.13
CA ALA A 545 -13.53 -28.78 14.04
C ALA A 545 -14.28 -30.01 14.56
N LEU A 546 -14.38 -30.16 15.88
CA LEU A 546 -15.18 -31.21 16.52
C LEU A 546 -16.58 -30.64 16.81
N LEU A 547 -17.60 -31.17 16.13
CA LEU A 547 -19.00 -30.90 16.46
C LEU A 547 -19.39 -31.83 17.59
N ILE A 548 -19.57 -31.26 18.78
CA ILE A 548 -19.97 -32.00 19.98
C ILE A 548 -21.44 -32.37 19.83
N ASP A 549 -21.74 -33.67 19.92
CA ASP A 549 -23.07 -34.24 19.65
C ASP A 549 -23.62 -33.88 18.25
N GLY A 550 -22.73 -33.65 17.28
CA GLY A 550 -23.08 -33.24 15.92
C GLY A 550 -23.67 -31.84 15.80
N SER A 551 -23.50 -30.99 16.82
CA SER A 551 -24.09 -29.65 16.86
C SER A 551 -23.16 -28.56 16.35
N LEU A 552 -23.61 -27.79 15.35
CA LEU A 552 -22.94 -26.57 14.87
C LEU A 552 -22.94 -25.42 15.90
N GLN A 553 -23.72 -25.54 16.97
CA GLN A 553 -23.75 -24.57 18.07
C GLN A 553 -22.80 -24.94 19.21
N SER A 554 -22.12 -26.09 19.10
CA SER A 554 -21.20 -26.61 20.11
C SER A 554 -19.98 -27.20 19.43
N LEU A 555 -19.05 -26.32 19.07
CA LEU A 555 -17.80 -26.70 18.40
C LEU A 555 -16.64 -26.72 19.40
N ALA A 556 -15.66 -27.58 19.14
CA ALA A 556 -14.29 -27.40 19.60
C ALA A 556 -13.38 -27.13 18.38
N THR A 557 -12.58 -26.07 18.45
CA THR A 557 -11.74 -25.60 17.34
C THR A 557 -10.35 -25.19 17.84
N VAL A 558 -9.47 -24.79 16.92
CA VAL A 558 -8.17 -24.19 17.27
C VAL A 558 -8.30 -22.86 18.02
N GLY A 559 -9.47 -22.19 17.96
CA GLY A 559 -9.79 -20.97 18.72
C GLY A 559 -9.82 -21.18 20.22
N ASP A 560 -10.12 -22.39 20.69
CA ASP A 560 -10.28 -22.65 22.12
C ASP A 560 -8.97 -22.53 22.89
N ALA A 561 -7.84 -22.87 22.25
CA ALA A 561 -6.52 -22.72 22.85
C ALA A 561 -6.20 -21.25 23.16
N ALA A 562 -6.59 -20.32 22.27
CA ALA A 562 -6.43 -18.87 22.48
C ALA A 562 -7.28 -18.36 23.66
N LEU A 563 -8.37 -19.04 23.97
CA LEU A 563 -9.24 -18.76 25.13
C LEU A 563 -8.79 -19.51 26.41
N GLY A 564 -7.65 -20.19 26.37
CA GLY A 564 -7.12 -20.98 27.50
C GLY A 564 -7.83 -22.31 27.72
N GLN A 565 -8.57 -22.80 26.73
CA GLN A 565 -9.37 -24.03 26.77
C GLN A 565 -8.86 -25.01 25.71
N THR A 566 -7.69 -25.62 25.89
CA THR A 566 -7.19 -26.58 24.88
C THR A 566 -8.17 -27.75 24.72
N ARG A 567 -8.78 -27.87 23.53
CA ARG A 567 -9.69 -28.98 23.16
C ARG A 567 -9.21 -29.80 21.96
N ILE A 568 -8.18 -29.33 21.27
CA ILE A 568 -7.51 -30.03 20.18
C ILE A 568 -6.02 -30.04 20.48
N LYS A 569 -5.36 -31.18 20.27
CA LYS A 569 -3.90 -31.32 20.37
C LYS A 569 -3.38 -32.15 19.21
N ARG A 570 -2.14 -31.89 18.81
CA ARG A 570 -1.40 -32.74 17.88
C ARG A 570 -0.12 -33.29 18.51
N GLU A 571 0.08 -34.59 18.37
CA GLU A 571 1.28 -35.31 18.74
C GLU A 571 1.82 -36.08 17.53
N GLY A 572 2.77 -35.46 16.81
CA GLY A 572 3.29 -35.98 15.56
C GLY A 572 2.20 -36.13 14.49
N ASN A 573 1.85 -37.36 14.16
CA ASN A 573 0.79 -37.68 13.18
C ASN A 573 -0.57 -37.96 13.83
N THR A 574 -0.74 -37.71 15.13
CA THR A 574 -1.99 -37.98 15.84
C THR A 574 -2.63 -36.69 16.32
N TRP A 575 -3.91 -36.50 16.01
CA TRP A 575 -4.77 -35.47 16.57
C TRP A 575 -5.65 -36.08 17.65
N LEU A 576 -5.75 -35.37 18.76
CA LEU A 576 -6.45 -35.76 19.97
C LEU A 576 -7.47 -34.67 20.28
N PHE A 577 -8.72 -35.05 20.46
CA PHE A 577 -9.86 -34.14 20.64
C PHE A 577 -10.55 -34.37 21.99
N GLU A 578 -11.14 -33.31 22.52
CA GLU A 578 -11.85 -33.28 23.80
C GLU A 578 -13.23 -32.60 23.65
N ASP A 579 -14.28 -33.21 24.21
CA ASP A 579 -15.67 -32.74 24.17
C ASP A 579 -16.18 -32.09 25.48
N ALA A 580 -15.26 -31.85 26.41
CA ALA A 580 -15.44 -31.18 27.72
C ALA A 580 -16.02 -32.07 28.83
N GLY A 581 -15.89 -33.40 28.69
CA GLY A 581 -16.27 -34.39 29.68
C GLY A 581 -15.22 -34.57 30.79
N ASP A 582 -14.19 -35.34 30.50
CA ASP A 582 -13.18 -35.80 31.47
C ASP A 582 -11.74 -35.37 31.16
N PHE A 583 -11.52 -34.59 30.09
CA PHE A 583 -10.25 -33.92 29.77
C PHE A 583 -9.08 -34.88 29.52
N ASP A 584 -9.36 -36.10 29.05
CA ASP A 584 -8.35 -37.11 28.75
C ASP A 584 -7.95 -37.15 27.26
N PHE A 585 -8.62 -36.36 26.40
CA PHE A 585 -8.35 -36.19 24.97
C PHE A 585 -8.46 -37.48 24.14
N ASN A 586 -9.28 -38.43 24.56
CA ASN A 586 -9.59 -39.62 23.76
C ASN A 586 -11.03 -39.62 23.18
N ASP A 587 -11.78 -38.53 23.36
CA ASP A 587 -13.13 -38.36 22.83
C ASP A 587 -13.18 -38.50 21.32
N LEU A 588 -12.15 -38.06 20.61
CA LEU A 588 -11.87 -38.49 19.25
C LEU A 588 -10.35 -38.51 19.03
N VAL A 589 -9.86 -39.53 18.32
CA VAL A 589 -8.44 -39.68 17.99
C VAL A 589 -8.31 -39.96 16.50
N VAL A 590 -7.47 -39.19 15.82
CA VAL A 590 -7.17 -39.33 14.39
C VAL A 590 -5.67 -39.52 14.22
N THR A 591 -5.24 -40.68 13.73
CA THR A 591 -3.82 -40.94 13.43
C THR A 591 -3.60 -41.06 11.92
N LEU A 592 -2.73 -40.24 11.35
CA LEU A 592 -2.34 -40.29 9.93
C LEU A 592 -1.17 -41.26 9.69
N THR A 593 -1.18 -41.95 8.55
CA THR A 593 0.01 -42.66 8.07
C THR A 593 1.11 -41.69 7.59
N PRO A 594 2.38 -42.13 7.59
CA PRO A 594 3.51 -41.27 7.22
C PRO A 594 3.61 -40.86 5.75
N GLU A 595 2.79 -41.41 4.85
CA GLU A 595 2.84 -41.11 3.41
C GLU A 595 1.66 -40.22 3.00
N VAL A 596 1.91 -38.92 2.82
CA VAL A 596 1.02 -38.04 2.05
C VAL A 596 1.36 -38.22 0.57
N SER A 597 0.39 -38.59 -0.26
CA SER A 597 0.59 -38.80 -1.69
C SER A 597 -0.44 -37.98 -2.48
N ALA A 598 0.00 -37.22 -3.48
CA ALA A 598 -0.89 -36.54 -4.42
C ALA A 598 -1.77 -37.58 -5.15
N ILE A 599 -3.07 -37.30 -5.31
CA ILE A 599 -3.94 -38.12 -6.17
C ILE A 599 -3.68 -37.66 -7.62
N ALA A 600 -3.33 -38.60 -8.49
CA ALA A 600 -3.08 -38.34 -9.91
C ALA A 600 -4.34 -37.97 -10.70
#